data_AF-A0A674J0P3-F1
#
_entry.id   AF-A0A674J0P3-F1
#
_cell.length_a   1.000
_cell.length_b   1.000
_cell.length_c   1.000
_cell.angle_alpha   90.00
_cell.angle_beta   90.00
_cell.angle_gamma   90.00
#
_symmetry.space_group_name_H-M   'P 1'
#
loop_
_entity.id
_entity.type
_entity.pdbx_description
1 polymer ?
#
loop_
_entity_poly.entity_id
_entity_poly.type
_entity_poly.pdbx_seq_one_letter_code
_entity_poly.pdbx_strand_id
1 'polypeptide(L)'
;MAGAVIENMSTKKLCIIGGILLIFQVIAFLVGGLMAPSATTAVLYRSIKCIDVQKPHHQTKYLDEEMSRPIDIDNIVFAVHFPLPNREMNPWLQFMIVTMVPDIVFKRDNAISKSLTNCPHAA
;
A
#
# COMPACT_ATOMS: atom_id res chain seq x y z
N MET A 1 26.83 -43.96 12.72
CA MET A 1 25.82 -42.90 12.55
C MET A 1 25.52 -42.35 13.93
N ALA A 2 25.93 -41.11 14.24
CA ALA A 2 25.54 -40.47 15.48
C ALA A 2 24.05 -40.08 15.35
N GLY A 3 23.18 -40.67 16.16
CA GLY A 3 21.75 -40.39 16.16
C GLY A 3 21.46 -38.92 16.53
N ALA A 4 20.34 -38.39 16.06
CA ALA A 4 19.97 -37.01 16.30
C ALA A 4 19.80 -36.74 17.81
N VAL A 5 20.02 -35.50 18.26
CA VAL A 5 19.95 -35.12 19.70
C VAL A 5 18.62 -35.53 20.36
N ILE A 6 17.55 -35.60 19.57
CA ILE A 6 16.21 -36.06 19.97
C ILE A 6 16.12 -37.57 20.21
N GLU A 7 16.92 -38.41 19.56
CA GLU A 7 16.93 -39.87 19.79
C GLU A 7 17.66 -40.26 21.07
N ASN A 8 18.59 -39.43 21.55
CA ASN A 8 19.38 -39.67 22.77
C ASN A 8 18.88 -38.88 24.00
N MET A 9 17.79 -38.11 23.85
CA MET A 9 17.21 -37.32 24.94
C MET A 9 16.18 -38.14 25.72
N SER A 10 16.34 -38.20 27.04
CA SER A 10 15.34 -38.77 27.94
C SER A 10 14.00 -38.01 27.83
N THR A 11 12.87 -38.72 27.85
CA THR A 11 11.51 -38.15 27.81
C THR A 11 11.31 -37.02 28.83
N LYS A 12 11.97 -37.09 30.00
CA LYS A 12 11.92 -36.03 31.02
C LYS A 12 12.53 -34.72 30.53
N LYS A 13 13.69 -34.77 29.86
CA LYS A 13 14.35 -33.59 29.30
C LYS A 13 13.52 -32.99 28.17
N LEU A 14 12.92 -33.85 27.35
CA LEU A 14 12.03 -33.44 26.26
C LEU A 14 10.79 -32.70 26.80
N CYS A 15 10.13 -33.21 27.84
CA CYS A 15 8.97 -32.54 28.45
C CYS A 15 9.34 -31.18 29.08
N ILE A 16 10.51 -31.07 29.73
CA ILE A 16 10.97 -29.81 30.32
C ILE A 16 11.23 -28.77 29.22
N ILE A 17 11.97 -29.14 28.18
CA ILE A 17 12.27 -28.25 27.04
C ILE A 17 10.97 -27.85 26.33
N GLY A 18 10.08 -28.82 26.09
CA GLY A 18 8.77 -28.56 25.47
C GLY A 18 7.90 -27.60 26.29
N GLY A 19 7.85 -27.77 27.61
CA GLY A 19 7.12 -26.87 28.51
C GLY A 19 7.69 -25.44 28.49
N ILE A 20 9.01 -25.30 28.50
CA ILE A 20 9.68 -24.00 28.39
C ILE A 20 9.35 -23.33 27.05
N LEU A 21 9.45 -24.06 25.94
CA LEU A 21 9.10 -23.54 24.61
C LEU A 21 7.62 -23.14 24.52
N LEU A 22 6.72 -23.91 25.15
CA LEU A 22 5.30 -23.58 25.21
C LEU A 22 5.06 -22.27 25.97
N ILE A 23 5.71 -22.08 27.11
CA ILE A 23 5.64 -20.82 27.88
C ILE A 23 6.14 -19.64 27.03
N PHE A 24 7.29 -19.78 26.36
CA PHE A 24 7.80 -18.74 25.46
C PHE A 24 6.84 -18.46 24.30
N GLN A 25 6.21 -19.48 23.72
CA GLN A 25 5.23 -19.31 22.66
C GLN A 25 4.02 -18.50 23.13
N VAL A 26 3.51 -18.78 24.33
CA VAL A 26 2.40 -18.02 24.93
C VAL A 26 2.82 -16.57 25.17
N ILE A 27 4.02 -16.32 25.69
CA ILE A 27 4.53 -14.97 25.89
C ILE A 27 4.67 -14.22 24.56
N ALA A 28 5.23 -14.86 23.53
CA ALA A 28 5.37 -14.27 22.21
C ALA A 28 4.01 -13.90 21.60
N PHE A 29 3.00 -14.75 21.77
CA PHE A 29 1.63 -14.46 21.35
C PHE A 29 1.03 -13.28 22.11
N LEU A 30 1.22 -13.21 23.44
CA LEU A 30 0.74 -12.08 24.25
C LEU A 30 1.40 -10.77 23.84
N VAL A 31 2.71 -10.76 23.57
CA VAL A 31 3.42 -9.57 23.08
C VAL A 31 2.91 -9.15 21.71
N GLY A 32 2.75 -10.11 20.78
CA GLY A 32 2.24 -9.82 19.44
C GLY A 32 0.77 -9.36 19.40
N GLY A 33 -0.05 -9.85 20.33
CA GLY A 33 -1.48 -9.53 20.38
C GLY A 33 -1.85 -8.30 21.23
N LEU A 34 -1.14 -8.06 22.34
CA LEU A 34 -1.48 -6.99 23.29
C LEU A 34 -0.56 -5.77 23.19
N MET A 35 0.72 -5.95 22.83
CA MET A 35 1.70 -4.86 22.83
C MET A 35 2.00 -4.34 21.43
N ALA A 36 1.99 -5.21 20.41
CA ALA A 36 2.29 -4.77 19.06
C ALA A 36 1.12 -3.96 18.47
N PRO A 37 1.38 -2.74 17.95
CA PRO A 37 0.39 -2.04 17.14
C PRO A 37 0.13 -2.80 15.84
N SER A 38 -0.99 -2.50 15.16
CA SER A 38 -1.34 -3.14 13.90
C SER A 38 -0.17 -3.11 12.91
N ALA A 39 0.18 -4.28 12.36
CA ALA A 39 1.36 -4.47 11.51
C ALA A 39 1.36 -3.61 10.24
N THR A 40 0.18 -3.15 9.80
CA THR A 40 0.05 -2.28 8.62
C THR A 40 -1.10 -1.31 8.85
N THR A 41 -0.89 -0.05 8.44
CA THR A 41 -1.94 0.96 8.39
C THR A 41 -2.27 1.23 6.93
N ALA A 42 -3.56 1.15 6.58
CA ALA A 42 -4.05 1.50 5.26
C ALA A 42 -4.73 2.87 5.35
N VAL A 43 -4.28 3.82 4.54
CA VAL A 43 -4.89 5.14 4.46
C VAL A 43 -5.35 5.38 3.04
N LEU A 44 -6.63 5.73 2.87
CA LEU A 44 -7.21 6.04 1.57
C LEU A 44 -6.92 7.51 1.24
N TYR A 45 -6.19 7.73 0.14
CA TYR A 45 -5.95 9.07 -0.39
C TYR A 45 -6.92 9.34 -1.53
N ARG A 46 -7.58 10.49 -1.48
CA ARG A 46 -8.35 11.03 -2.62
C ARG A 46 -7.42 11.96 -3.40
N SER A 47 -7.28 11.72 -4.70
CA SER A 47 -6.51 12.61 -5.57
C SER A 47 -7.23 13.94 -5.74
N ILE A 48 -6.45 15.01 -5.78
CA ILE A 48 -6.89 16.35 -6.12
C ILE A 48 -6.74 16.48 -7.63
N LYS A 49 -7.78 17.01 -8.29
CA LYS A 49 -7.76 17.29 -9.73
C LYS A 49 -7.15 18.67 -9.94
N CYS A 50 -5.95 18.71 -10.49
CA CYS A 50 -5.28 19.94 -10.88
C CYS A 50 -5.35 20.13 -12.40
N ILE A 51 -5.27 21.40 -12.83
CA ILE A 51 -5.20 21.76 -14.26
C ILE A 51 -3.82 22.35 -14.52
N ASP A 52 -3.08 21.77 -15.45
CA ASP A 52 -1.86 22.39 -15.95
C ASP A 52 -2.21 23.45 -17.00
N VAL A 53 -2.16 24.72 -16.60
CA VAL A 53 -2.57 25.86 -17.45
C VAL A 53 -1.41 26.34 -18.34
N GLN A 54 -0.20 25.76 -18.25
CA GLN A 54 0.98 26.37 -18.87
C GLN A 54 2.00 25.36 -19.44
N LYS A 55 2.01 25.18 -20.77
CA LYS A 55 3.21 24.70 -21.49
C LYS A 55 4.22 25.86 -21.56
N PRO A 56 5.42 25.71 -20.98
CA PRO A 56 6.50 25.14 -21.79
C PRO A 56 7.39 24.15 -21.03
N HIS A 57 8.03 23.31 -21.84
CA HIS A 57 9.09 22.39 -21.48
C HIS A 57 10.00 22.91 -20.36
N HIS A 58 10.19 22.08 -19.33
CA HIS A 58 11.32 22.09 -18.41
C HIS A 58 11.20 22.82 -17.05
N GLN A 59 10.03 22.86 -16.41
CA GLN A 59 9.95 23.07 -14.95
C GLN A 59 8.79 22.28 -14.33
N THR A 60 9.09 21.36 -13.40
CA THR A 60 8.09 20.72 -12.54
C THR A 60 7.59 21.74 -11.53
N LYS A 61 6.42 22.32 -11.79
CA LYS A 61 5.79 23.31 -10.90
C LYS A 61 4.77 22.61 -9.99
N TYR A 62 4.67 23.06 -8.75
CA TYR A 62 3.61 22.64 -7.82
C TYR A 62 2.26 23.14 -8.36
N LEU A 63 1.29 22.25 -8.50
CA LEU A 63 0.03 22.51 -9.17
C LEU A 63 -1.01 23.06 -8.19
N ASP A 64 -1.46 24.30 -8.41
CA ASP A 64 -2.52 24.95 -7.63
C ASP A 64 -3.93 24.56 -8.12
N GLU A 65 -4.85 24.50 -7.16
CA GLU A 65 -6.24 24.01 -7.30
C GLU A 65 -7.16 25.10 -7.91
N GLU A 66 -7.03 25.38 -9.21
CA GLU A 66 -7.88 26.37 -9.88
C GLU A 66 -8.98 25.66 -10.71
N MET A 67 -10.27 25.85 -10.39
CA MET A 67 -11.40 25.08 -10.97
C MET A 67 -12.28 25.87 -11.99
N SER A 68 -11.75 26.85 -12.73
CA SER A 68 -12.64 27.81 -13.42
C SER A 68 -12.33 28.10 -14.90
N ARG A 69 -11.83 27.13 -15.69
CA ARG A 69 -11.64 27.32 -17.15
C ARG A 69 -12.15 26.14 -17.98
N PRO A 70 -12.48 26.33 -19.27
CA PRO A 70 -12.72 25.23 -20.20
C PRO A 70 -11.44 24.40 -20.34
N ILE A 71 -11.49 23.15 -19.88
CA ILE A 71 -10.33 22.27 -19.72
C ILE A 71 -10.21 21.33 -20.91
N ASP A 72 -9.03 21.30 -21.52
CA ASP A 72 -8.61 20.23 -22.43
C ASP A 72 -8.21 18.99 -21.63
N ILE A 73 -8.60 17.80 -22.06
CA ILE A 73 -8.47 16.54 -21.28
C ILE A 73 -7.00 16.25 -20.95
N ASP A 74 -6.09 16.60 -21.84
CA ASP A 74 -4.64 16.40 -21.71
C ASP A 74 -3.98 17.23 -20.60
N ASN A 75 -4.68 18.25 -20.08
CA ASN A 75 -4.16 19.15 -19.04
C ASN A 75 -4.60 18.75 -17.62
N ILE A 76 -5.27 17.61 -17.46
CA ILE A 76 -5.75 17.15 -16.14
C ILE A 76 -4.65 16.31 -15.47
N VAL A 77 -4.21 16.74 -14.29
CA VAL A 77 -3.24 16.00 -13.47
C VAL A 77 -3.90 15.61 -12.15
N PHE A 78 -3.77 14.34 -11.77
CA PHE A 78 -4.21 13.86 -10.46
C PHE A 78 -3.02 13.90 -9.49
N ALA A 79 -3.08 14.84 -8.54
CA ALA A 79 -2.04 15.00 -7.52
C ALA A 79 -2.49 14.33 -6.20
N VAL A 80 -1.54 13.70 -5.52
CA VAL A 80 -1.72 13.14 -4.17
C VAL A 80 -0.54 13.57 -3.32
N HIS A 81 -0.81 14.10 -2.12
CA HIS A 81 0.21 14.46 -1.16
C HIS A 81 0.39 13.37 -0.11
N PHE A 82 1.62 12.86 0.01
CA PHE A 82 2.05 11.93 1.06
C PHE A 82 3.11 12.60 1.92
N PRO A 83 3.05 12.51 3.26
CA PRO A 83 1.94 12.04 4.11
C PRO A 83 0.71 12.97 4.07
N LEU A 84 -0.38 12.63 4.78
CA LEU A 84 -1.54 13.54 4.93
C LEU A 84 -1.11 14.89 5.50
N PRO A 85 -1.81 15.99 5.17
CA PRO A 85 -1.55 17.29 5.77
C PRO A 85 -1.60 17.19 7.30
N ASN A 86 -0.63 17.82 7.98
CA ASN A 86 -0.40 17.74 9.43
C ASN A 86 0.00 16.35 9.96
N ARG A 87 0.48 15.45 9.10
CA ARG A 87 1.16 14.22 9.51
C ARG A 87 2.57 14.16 8.92
N GLU A 88 3.45 13.43 9.59
CA GLU A 88 4.80 13.18 9.13
C GLU A 88 5.01 11.68 8.94
N MET A 89 5.78 11.32 7.90
CA MET A 89 6.21 9.94 7.66
C MET A 89 7.54 9.72 8.38
N ASN A 90 7.63 8.71 9.23
CA ASN A 90 8.83 8.40 10.01
C ASN A 90 9.60 7.23 9.38
N PRO A 91 10.95 7.25 9.29
CA PRO A 91 11.76 6.14 8.78
C PRO A 91 11.54 4.76 9.42
N TRP A 92 10.89 4.68 10.58
CA TRP A 92 10.46 3.40 11.18
C TRP A 92 9.45 2.63 10.32
N LEU A 93 8.78 3.31 9.37
CA LEU A 93 7.98 2.67 8.33
C LEU A 93 8.92 2.16 7.23
N GLN A 94 9.21 0.86 7.26
CA GLN A 94 10.21 0.23 6.36
C GLN A 94 9.76 0.14 4.90
N PHE A 95 8.46 0.17 4.64
CA PHE A 95 7.90 0.05 3.29
C PHE A 95 6.69 0.96 3.11
N MET A 96 6.48 1.37 1.86
CA MET A 96 5.29 2.11 1.42
C MET A 96 4.73 1.41 0.20
N ILE A 97 3.46 1.01 0.27
CA ILE A 97 2.72 0.42 -0.85
C ILE A 97 1.62 1.39 -1.24
N VAL A 98 1.54 1.73 -2.52
CA VAL A 98 0.53 2.61 -3.07
C VAL A 98 -0.25 1.86 -4.13
N THR A 99 -1.56 1.80 -3.99
CA THR A 99 -2.49 1.24 -4.98
C THR A 99 -3.42 2.34 -5.48
N MET A 100 -3.58 2.43 -6.81
CA MET A 100 -4.52 3.37 -7.42
C MET A 100 -5.79 2.62 -7.80
N VAL A 101 -6.93 3.13 -7.33
CA VAL A 101 -8.25 2.61 -7.68
C VAL A 101 -9.02 3.73 -8.37
N PRO A 102 -9.21 3.68 -9.71
CA PRO A 102 -9.99 4.69 -10.42
C PRO A 102 -11.49 4.51 -10.14
N ASP A 103 -12.19 5.63 -9.92
CA ASP A 103 -13.66 5.65 -9.86
C ASP A 103 -14.20 6.04 -11.25
N ILE A 104 -14.89 5.12 -11.91
CA ILE A 104 -15.35 5.27 -13.30
C ILE A 104 -16.87 5.21 -13.34
N VAL A 105 -17.49 6.33 -13.73
CA VAL A 105 -18.94 6.40 -13.94
C VAL A 105 -19.29 5.88 -15.34
N PHE A 106 -20.19 4.89 -15.40
CA PHE A 106 -20.64 4.32 -16.66
C PHE A 106 -21.52 5.30 -17.44
N LYS A 107 -21.17 5.54 -18.71
CA LYS A 107 -21.99 6.30 -19.66
C LYS A 107 -22.17 5.48 -20.94
N ARG A 108 -23.41 5.34 -21.44
CA ARG A 108 -23.72 4.50 -22.62
C ARG A 108 -22.92 4.91 -23.87
N ASP A 109 -22.61 6.19 -23.98
CA ASP A 109 -21.90 6.78 -25.12
C ASP A 109 -20.38 6.60 -25.01
N ASN A 110 -19.86 6.25 -23.83
CA ASN A 110 -18.44 6.04 -23.56
C ASN A 110 -18.23 4.79 -22.68
N ALA A 111 -18.75 3.66 -23.17
CA ALA A 111 -18.55 2.37 -22.51
C ALA A 111 -17.14 1.86 -22.80
N ILE A 112 -16.42 1.41 -21.77
CA ILE A 112 -15.04 0.92 -21.85
C ILE A 112 -14.91 -0.22 -22.89
N SER A 113 -15.93 -1.06 -23.04
CA SER A 113 -15.97 -2.15 -24.03
C SER A 113 -15.85 -1.67 -25.48
N LYS A 114 -16.34 -0.47 -25.81
CA LYS A 114 -16.26 0.10 -27.17
C LYS A 114 -14.85 0.61 -27.50
N SER A 115 -14.04 0.95 -26.49
CA SER A 115 -12.68 1.46 -26.67
C SER A 115 -11.64 0.34 -26.82
N LEU A 116 -11.88 -0.83 -26.24
CA LEU A 116 -10.98 -2.00 -26.34
C LEU A 116 -10.94 -2.61 -27.75
N THR A 117 -12.00 -2.46 -28.54
CA THR A 117 -12.05 -2.89 -29.94
C THR A 117 -11.22 -2.04 -30.90
N ASN A 118 -10.73 -0.86 -30.47
CA ASN A 118 -9.96 0.07 -31.29
C ASN A 118 -8.48 0.18 -30.87
N CYS A 119 -7.97 -0.71 -30.00
CA CYS A 119 -6.55 -0.79 -29.69
C CYS A 119 -5.82 -1.74 -30.66
N PRO A 120 -4.97 -1.26 -31.57
CA PRO A 120 -4.31 -2.11 -32.58
C PRO A 120 -3.21 -3.05 -32.03
N HIS A 121 -3.06 -3.19 -30.70
CA HIS A 121 -1.99 -3.99 -30.08
C HIS A 121 -2.44 -4.84 -28.88
N ALA A 122 -3.71 -5.24 -28.82
CA ALA A 122 -4.15 -6.31 -27.92
C ALA A 122 -4.13 -7.67 -28.64
N ALA A 123 -2.92 -8.19 -28.88
CA ALA A 123 -2.66 -9.58 -29.26
C ALA A 123 -1.44 -10.07 -28.49
#